data_AF-A0A932WQQ2-F1
#
_entry.id   AF-A0A932WQQ2-F1
#
_cell.length_a   1.000
_cell.length_b   1.000
_cell.length_c   1.000
_cell.angle_alpha   90.00
_cell.angle_beta   90.00
_cell.angle_gamma   90.00
#
_symmetry.space_group_name_H-M   'P 1'
#
loop_
_entity.id
_entity.type
_entity.pdbx_description
1 polymer ?
#
loop_
_entity_poly.entity_id
_entity_poly.type
_entity_poly.pdbx_seq_one_letter_code
_entity_poly.pdbx_strand_id
1 'polypeptide(L)'
;MSAPLAISPAKVRYWHFCVLSLAEEPVTADFEGVRRLAAVKPGFELRSLPGAPDPGDKAVTRQRQMKELVARFTATILNTNPDTKKVEPQEMRLLATPIHRYADEANGLQDGTMFDLTTNGTNPDMLVIIESRAGANSTHEWKYGVVKMTAAGVHVKLDGHEVWMSPGHGPRETWDSFAKFPRDE
;
A
#
# COMPACT_ATOMS: atom_id res chain seq x y z
N MET A 1 -30.75 37.53 21.48
CA MET A 1 -29.56 37.84 20.66
C MET A 1 -28.78 36.55 20.51
N SER A 2 -28.90 35.87 19.37
CA SER A 2 -28.11 34.66 19.10
C SER A 2 -26.78 35.05 18.49
N ALA A 3 -25.68 34.56 19.07
CA ALA A 3 -24.36 34.69 18.48
C ALA A 3 -24.30 33.90 17.15
N PRO A 4 -23.71 34.44 16.09
CA PRO A 4 -23.57 33.71 14.84
C PRO A 4 -22.57 32.56 15.03
N LEU A 5 -22.93 31.39 14.49
CA LEU A 5 -22.01 30.28 14.26
C LEU A 5 -20.81 30.80 13.46
N ALA A 6 -19.63 30.81 14.07
CA ALA A 6 -18.39 31.13 13.39
C ALA A 6 -18.15 30.10 12.28
N ILE A 7 -18.40 30.48 11.04
CA ILE A 7 -17.91 29.76 9.86
C ILE A 7 -16.40 29.95 9.87
N SER A 8 -15.65 28.86 10.04
CA SER A 8 -14.18 28.89 10.02
C SER A 8 -13.67 29.54 8.71
N PRO A 9 -12.81 30.58 8.73
CA PRO A 9 -12.74 31.52 7.61
C PRO A 9 -11.79 31.15 6.45
N ALA A 10 -11.02 30.05 6.48
CA ALA A 10 -10.17 29.68 5.35
C ALA A 10 -9.90 28.18 5.28
N LYS A 11 -10.07 27.58 4.10
CA LYS A 11 -9.50 26.26 3.79
C LYS A 11 -7.98 26.41 3.69
N VAL A 12 -7.30 26.32 4.83
CA VAL A 12 -5.83 26.29 4.86
C VAL A 12 -5.39 25.05 4.08
N ARG A 13 -4.63 25.23 3.01
CA ARG A 13 -4.03 24.12 2.27
C ARG A 13 -2.99 23.47 3.17
N TYR A 14 -3.00 22.16 3.25
CA TYR A 14 -1.99 21.39 3.97
C TYR A 14 -1.54 20.23 3.10
N TRP A 15 -0.35 19.72 3.38
CA TRP A 15 0.13 18.47 2.81
C TRP A 15 -0.27 17.33 3.74
N HIS A 16 -0.91 16.30 3.21
CA HIS A 16 -1.13 15.05 3.92
C HIS A 16 -0.11 14.03 3.43
N PHE A 17 0.66 13.48 4.36
CA PHE A 17 1.63 12.43 4.10
C PHE A 17 1.11 11.12 4.64
N CYS A 18 1.18 10.07 3.82
CA CYS A 18 1.09 8.68 4.26
C CYS A 18 2.47 8.07 4.10
N VAL A 19 2.96 7.41 5.14
CA VAL A 19 4.27 6.75 5.17
C VAL A 19 4.04 5.32 5.60
N LEU A 20 4.67 4.37 4.92
CA LEU A 20 4.68 2.96 5.31
C LEU A 20 6.09 2.39 5.26
N SER A 21 6.33 1.34 6.03
CA SER A 21 7.53 0.51 5.94
C SER A 21 7.32 -0.61 4.93
N LEU A 22 8.30 -0.81 4.05
CA LEU A 22 8.49 -2.03 3.24
C LEU A 22 9.78 -2.76 3.64
N ALA A 23 10.25 -2.56 4.87
CA ALA A 23 11.39 -3.31 5.37
C ALA A 23 10.95 -4.69 5.85
N GLU A 24 11.80 -5.70 5.64
CA GLU A 24 11.62 -7.06 6.18
C GLU A 24 11.88 -7.12 7.70
N GLU A 25 12.34 -6.01 8.28
CA GLU A 25 12.60 -5.84 9.71
C GLU A 25 11.91 -4.57 10.25
N PRO A 26 11.69 -4.46 11.58
CA PRO A 26 11.26 -3.22 12.21
C PRO A 26 12.18 -2.05 11.88
N VAL A 27 11.59 -0.89 11.57
CA VAL A 27 12.35 0.33 11.23
C VAL A 27 11.76 1.55 11.93
N THR A 28 12.63 2.48 12.28
CA THR A 28 12.24 3.82 12.72
C THR A 28 12.67 4.84 11.70
N ALA A 29 11.78 5.79 11.39
CA ALA A 29 12.10 6.93 10.54
C ALA A 29 11.67 8.22 11.22
N ASP A 30 12.61 9.15 11.36
CA ASP A 30 12.37 10.49 11.90
C ASP A 30 12.06 11.46 10.75
N PHE A 31 11.01 12.24 10.92
CA PHE A 31 10.59 13.29 9.99
C PHE A 31 10.79 14.66 10.64
N GLU A 32 10.83 15.73 9.84
CA GLU A 32 10.99 17.09 10.35
C GLU A 32 10.04 17.39 11.52
N GLY A 33 10.59 17.84 12.65
CA GLY A 33 9.85 18.08 13.89
C GLY A 33 9.87 16.90 14.85
N VAL A 34 8.71 16.57 15.45
CA VAL A 34 8.55 15.48 16.44
C VAL A 34 7.83 14.26 15.87
N ARG A 35 7.76 14.13 14.54
CA ARG A 35 7.06 13.04 13.86
C ARG A 35 8.02 11.87 13.65
N ARG A 36 7.62 10.68 14.08
CA ARG A 36 8.39 9.45 13.93
C ARG A 36 7.45 8.33 13.49
N LEU A 37 7.82 7.63 12.41
CA LEU A 37 7.32 6.29 12.16
C LEU A 37 8.14 5.32 13.02
N ALA A 38 7.47 4.50 13.81
CA ALA A 38 8.08 3.38 14.51
C ALA A 38 7.37 2.10 14.06
N ALA A 39 7.86 1.50 12.98
CA ALA A 39 7.34 0.21 12.53
C ALA A 39 7.85 -0.87 13.48
N VAL A 40 6.96 -1.41 14.31
CA VAL A 40 7.31 -2.34 15.41
C VAL A 40 7.43 -3.80 14.95
N LYS A 41 7.14 -4.05 13.68
CA LYS A 41 7.21 -5.35 13.01
C LYS A 41 7.65 -5.14 11.55
N PRO A 42 8.01 -6.22 10.82
CA PRO A 42 8.25 -6.14 9.37
C PRO A 42 7.11 -5.40 8.66
N GLY A 43 7.48 -4.48 7.79
CA GLY A 43 6.55 -3.60 7.08
C GLY A 43 5.58 -4.33 6.18
N PHE A 44 6.02 -5.48 5.67
CA PHE A 44 5.26 -6.39 4.82
C PHE A 44 5.83 -7.81 4.90
N GLU A 45 5.05 -8.78 4.44
CA GLU A 45 5.45 -10.18 4.35
C GLU A 45 5.38 -10.62 2.88
N LEU A 46 6.45 -11.25 2.40
CA LEU A 46 6.50 -11.84 1.07
C LEU A 46 6.03 -13.28 1.11
N ARG A 47 5.04 -13.59 0.27
CA ARG A 47 4.44 -14.92 0.13
C ARG A 47 4.63 -15.43 -1.28
N SER A 48 4.80 -16.75 -1.44
CA SER A 48 4.79 -17.35 -2.78
C SER A 48 3.47 -17.05 -3.49
N LEU A 49 3.56 -16.65 -4.76
CA LEU A 49 2.38 -16.38 -5.59
C LEU A 49 1.92 -17.70 -6.26
N PRO A 50 0.80 -18.31 -5.83
CA PRO A 50 0.38 -19.62 -6.34
C PRO A 50 0.13 -19.59 -7.84
N GLY A 51 0.52 -20.64 -8.57
CA GLY A 51 0.29 -20.73 -10.01
C GLY A 51 0.96 -19.64 -10.86
N ALA A 52 1.93 -18.92 -10.31
CA ALA A 52 2.77 -18.03 -11.11
C ALA A 52 3.66 -18.84 -12.07
N PRO A 53 3.91 -18.36 -13.30
CA PRO A 53 4.92 -18.95 -14.17
C PRO A 53 6.33 -18.65 -13.64
N ASP A 54 7.35 -19.30 -14.16
CA ASP A 54 8.73 -18.91 -13.85
C ASP A 54 9.00 -17.45 -14.30
N PRO A 55 9.77 -16.66 -13.54
CA PRO A 55 10.21 -15.34 -13.97
C PRO A 55 10.96 -15.42 -15.31
N GLY A 56 10.58 -14.58 -16.27
CA GLY A 56 11.21 -14.57 -17.57
C GLY A 56 12.66 -14.06 -17.54
N ASP A 57 13.49 -14.55 -18.47
CA ASP A 57 14.91 -14.18 -18.54
C ASP A 57 15.13 -12.69 -18.83
N LYS A 58 14.20 -12.06 -19.57
CA LYS A 58 14.28 -10.66 -19.99
C LYS A 58 13.41 -9.77 -19.10
N ALA A 59 13.93 -8.58 -18.75
CA ALA A 59 13.22 -7.57 -17.97
C ALA A 59 11.85 -7.18 -18.57
N VAL A 60 11.71 -7.12 -19.90
CA VAL A 60 10.42 -6.82 -20.55
C VAL A 60 9.40 -7.94 -20.33
N THR A 61 9.84 -9.20 -20.37
CA THR A 61 8.98 -10.36 -20.09
C THR A 61 8.51 -10.33 -18.63
N ARG A 62 9.43 -10.09 -17.69
CA ARG A 62 9.10 -9.95 -16.26
C ARG A 62 8.12 -8.82 -15.99
N GLN A 63 8.29 -7.68 -16.65
CA GLN A 63 7.37 -6.56 -16.51
C GLN A 63 5.95 -6.92 -16.96
N ARG A 64 5.81 -7.66 -18.08
CA ARG A 64 4.52 -8.16 -18.53
C ARG A 64 3.93 -9.15 -17.51
N GLN A 65 4.73 -10.10 -17.04
CA GLN A 65 4.31 -11.06 -16.02
C GLN A 65 3.85 -10.38 -14.73
N MET A 66 4.60 -9.40 -14.19
CA MET A 66 4.18 -8.68 -12.98
C MET A 66 2.82 -7.97 -13.15
N LYS A 67 2.53 -7.42 -14.34
CA LYS A 67 1.23 -6.83 -14.66
C LYS A 67 0.11 -7.87 -14.72
N GLU A 68 0.37 -9.03 -15.31
CA GLU A 68 -0.57 -10.14 -15.35
C GLU A 68 -0.84 -10.71 -13.94
N LEU A 69 0.22 -10.81 -13.12
CA LEU A 69 0.15 -11.31 -11.75
C LEU A 69 -0.62 -10.38 -10.82
N VAL A 70 -0.36 -9.07 -10.86
CA VAL A 70 -1.11 -8.12 -10.03
C VAL A 70 -2.59 -8.03 -10.43
N ALA A 71 -2.93 -8.25 -11.71
CA ALA A 71 -4.31 -8.22 -12.19
C ALA A 71 -5.18 -9.36 -11.61
N ARG A 72 -4.58 -10.37 -10.99
CA ARG A 72 -5.28 -11.45 -10.28
C ARG A 72 -5.78 -11.04 -8.89
N PHE A 73 -5.32 -9.90 -8.38
CA PHE A 73 -5.73 -9.38 -7.09
C PHE A 73 -6.98 -8.51 -7.22
N THR A 74 -7.90 -8.67 -6.28
CA THR A 74 -8.98 -7.71 -6.04
C THR A 74 -8.93 -7.26 -4.60
N ALA A 75 -9.35 -6.02 -4.34
CA ALA A 75 -9.38 -5.47 -3.00
C ALA A 75 -10.65 -4.67 -2.76
N THR A 76 -11.22 -4.84 -1.57
CA THR A 76 -12.40 -4.12 -1.12
C THR A 76 -12.03 -3.35 0.14
N ILE A 77 -12.25 -2.03 0.13
CA ILE A 77 -12.13 -1.19 1.32
C ILE A 77 -13.50 -1.05 1.99
N LEU A 78 -13.52 -0.98 3.30
CA LEU A 78 -14.73 -0.83 4.12
C LEU A 78 -14.76 0.58 4.71
N ASN A 79 -15.34 1.52 3.96
CA ASN A 79 -15.42 2.93 4.33
C ASN A 79 -16.73 3.25 5.05
N THR A 80 -16.69 4.19 5.99
CA THR A 80 -17.92 4.72 6.58
C THR A 80 -18.49 5.80 5.66
N ASN A 81 -19.70 5.56 5.16
CA ASN A 81 -20.44 6.55 4.38
C ASN A 81 -20.71 7.79 5.25
N PRO A 82 -20.33 9.00 4.79
CA PRO A 82 -20.44 10.21 5.60
C PRO A 82 -21.89 10.64 5.86
N ASP A 83 -22.83 10.28 4.99
CA ASP A 83 -24.23 10.65 5.10
C ASP A 83 -25.00 9.64 5.94
N THR A 84 -24.81 8.35 5.68
CA THR A 84 -25.56 7.28 6.37
C THR A 84 -24.90 6.81 7.67
N LYS A 85 -23.62 7.15 7.89
CA LYS A 85 -22.76 6.66 8.97
C LYS A 85 -22.61 5.13 9.02
N LYS A 86 -22.96 4.43 7.94
CA LYS A 86 -22.83 2.97 7.82
C LYS A 86 -21.51 2.60 7.15
N VAL A 87 -20.97 1.44 7.50
CA VAL A 87 -19.85 0.85 6.76
C VAL A 87 -20.38 0.29 5.45
N GLU A 88 -19.78 0.72 4.34
CA GLU A 88 -20.13 0.30 2.98
C GLU A 88 -18.88 -0.24 2.28
N PRO A 89 -18.96 -1.42 1.63
CA PRO A 89 -17.86 -1.96 0.85
C PRO A 89 -17.70 -1.18 -0.46
N GLN A 90 -16.45 -0.87 -0.81
CA GLN A 90 -16.10 -0.24 -2.07
C GLN A 90 -14.94 -1.01 -2.72
N GLU A 91 -15.11 -1.39 -3.98
CA GLU A 91 -14.05 -2.03 -4.76
C GLU A 91 -12.94 -1.03 -5.07
N MET A 92 -11.70 -1.46 -4.86
CA MET A 92 -10.51 -0.68 -5.16
C MET A 92 -10.06 -0.97 -6.59
N ARG A 93 -9.60 0.08 -7.27
CA ARG A 93 -9.11 0.00 -8.65
C ARG A 93 -7.58 0.01 -8.66
N LEU A 94 -7.01 -0.95 -9.37
CA LEU A 94 -5.59 -0.96 -9.73
C LEU A 94 -5.24 0.24 -10.63
N LEU A 95 -4.18 0.98 -10.29
CA LEU A 95 -3.63 2.02 -11.17
C LEU A 95 -2.82 1.39 -12.30
N ALA A 96 -3.00 1.90 -13.53
CA ALA A 96 -2.35 1.36 -14.73
C ALA A 96 -0.82 1.54 -14.73
N THR A 97 -0.34 2.62 -14.10
CA THR A 97 1.09 2.92 -13.96
C THR A 97 1.56 2.45 -12.59
N PRO A 98 2.56 1.56 -12.52
CA PRO A 98 3.17 1.19 -11.25
C PRO A 98 3.83 2.40 -10.59
N ILE A 99 3.86 2.43 -9.26
CA ILE A 99 4.50 3.51 -8.51
C ILE A 99 6.01 3.48 -8.75
N HIS A 100 6.61 2.30 -8.66
CA HIS A 100 8.04 2.12 -8.75
C HIS A 100 8.41 0.71 -9.19
N ARG A 101 9.53 0.59 -9.89
CA ARG A 101 10.17 -0.66 -10.27
C ARG A 101 11.62 -0.63 -9.85
N TYR A 102 12.08 -1.71 -9.24
CA TYR A 102 13.39 -1.81 -8.59
C TYR A 102 13.97 -3.21 -8.78
N ALA A 103 15.26 -3.34 -8.51
CA ALA A 103 15.99 -4.61 -8.49
C ALA A 103 17.15 -4.49 -7.50
N ASP A 104 17.57 -5.62 -6.95
CA ASP A 104 18.73 -5.73 -6.07
C ASP A 104 19.32 -7.15 -6.20
N GLU A 105 20.03 -7.37 -7.31
CA GLU A 105 20.59 -8.67 -7.64
C GLU A 105 21.57 -9.18 -6.59
N ALA A 106 22.29 -8.28 -5.91
CA ALA A 106 23.23 -8.61 -4.84
C ALA A 106 22.52 -9.27 -3.64
N ASN A 107 21.24 -8.95 -3.42
CA ASN A 107 20.39 -9.53 -2.38
C ASN A 107 19.33 -10.48 -2.95
N GLY A 108 19.55 -11.01 -4.15
CA GLY A 108 18.68 -12.03 -4.75
C GLY A 108 17.31 -11.52 -5.20
N LEU A 109 17.15 -10.22 -5.42
CA LEU A 109 15.96 -9.61 -6.02
C LEU A 109 16.26 -9.27 -7.49
N GLN A 110 15.76 -10.07 -8.42
CA GLN A 110 15.99 -9.86 -9.85
C GLN A 110 15.11 -8.74 -10.42
N ASP A 111 13.89 -8.57 -9.91
CA ASP A 111 12.92 -7.58 -10.39
C ASP A 111 11.80 -7.41 -9.37
N GLY A 112 11.38 -6.18 -9.12
CA GLY A 112 10.30 -5.86 -8.19
C GLY A 112 9.48 -4.70 -8.71
N THR A 113 8.17 -4.72 -8.46
CA THR A 113 7.28 -3.61 -8.83
C THR A 113 6.21 -3.38 -7.77
N MET A 114 5.98 -2.10 -7.46
CA MET A 114 4.93 -1.65 -6.55
C MET A 114 3.73 -1.15 -7.36
N PHE A 115 2.57 -1.74 -7.10
CA PHE A 115 1.31 -1.36 -7.74
C PHE A 115 0.35 -0.76 -6.74
N ASP A 116 -0.32 0.29 -7.15
CA ASP A 116 -1.29 1.00 -6.32
C ASP A 116 -2.73 0.51 -6.56
N LEU A 117 -3.48 0.36 -5.48
CA LEU A 117 -4.93 0.24 -5.49
C LEU A 117 -5.55 1.40 -4.71
N THR A 118 -6.54 2.04 -5.32
CA THR A 118 -7.22 3.21 -4.76
C THR A 118 -8.72 3.17 -5.04
N THR A 119 -9.49 3.81 -4.17
CA THR A 119 -10.92 4.05 -4.38
C THR A 119 -11.25 5.35 -5.10
N ASN A 120 -10.36 6.33 -5.05
CA ASN A 120 -10.60 7.65 -5.64
C ASN A 120 -9.30 8.32 -6.06
N GLY A 121 -9.30 8.90 -7.26
CA GLY A 121 -8.14 9.62 -7.81
C GLY A 121 -6.94 8.70 -8.02
N THR A 122 -5.79 9.16 -7.52
CA THR A 122 -4.48 8.50 -7.66
C THR A 122 -3.68 8.49 -6.35
N ASN A 123 -4.34 8.77 -5.22
CA ASN A 123 -3.69 8.64 -3.91
C ASN A 123 -3.74 7.18 -3.47
N PRO A 124 -2.59 6.56 -3.16
CA PRO A 124 -2.58 5.18 -2.75
C PRO A 124 -3.32 4.92 -1.44
N ASP A 125 -4.26 3.96 -1.48
CA ASP A 125 -4.89 3.41 -0.27
C ASP A 125 -4.19 2.11 0.16
N MET A 126 -3.67 1.34 -0.80
CA MET A 126 -3.04 0.04 -0.60
C MET A 126 -2.03 -0.24 -1.72
N LEU A 127 -0.96 -0.98 -1.40
CA LEU A 127 -0.03 -1.49 -2.40
C LEU A 127 -0.09 -3.01 -2.49
N VAL A 128 0.03 -3.52 -3.72
CA VAL A 128 0.47 -4.89 -4.00
C VAL A 128 1.86 -4.83 -4.58
N ILE A 129 2.77 -5.58 -3.95
CA ILE A 129 4.18 -5.68 -4.35
C ILE A 129 4.34 -7.04 -5.01
N ILE A 130 4.95 -7.07 -6.19
CA ILE A 130 5.32 -8.31 -6.89
C ILE A 130 6.82 -8.32 -7.06
N GLU A 131 7.48 -9.37 -6.60
CA GLU A 131 8.94 -9.50 -6.64
C GLU A 131 9.38 -10.86 -7.16
N SER A 132 10.43 -10.86 -7.97
CA SER A 132 11.16 -12.05 -8.38
C SER A 132 12.34 -12.23 -7.43
N ARG A 133 12.21 -13.17 -6.49
CA ARG A 133 13.21 -13.44 -5.45
C ARG A 133 13.88 -14.79 -5.67
N ALA A 134 15.16 -14.90 -5.30
CA ALA A 134 15.86 -16.17 -5.29
C ALA A 134 15.14 -17.18 -4.35
N GLY A 135 14.75 -18.32 -4.90
CA GLY A 135 14.16 -19.43 -4.16
C GLY A 135 15.21 -20.43 -3.67
N ALA A 136 14.75 -21.50 -3.01
CA ALA A 136 15.62 -22.49 -2.35
C ALA A 136 16.65 -23.18 -3.27
N ASN A 137 16.35 -23.31 -4.57
CA ASN A 137 17.20 -23.99 -5.55
C ASN A 137 17.96 -23.03 -6.48
N SER A 138 18.19 -21.78 -6.06
CA SER A 138 18.78 -20.71 -6.90
C SER A 138 17.93 -20.33 -8.13
N THR A 139 16.72 -20.88 -8.25
CA THR A 139 15.72 -20.45 -9.23
C THR A 139 14.94 -19.29 -8.64
N HIS A 140 14.69 -18.24 -9.44
CA HIS A 140 13.84 -17.15 -8.98
C HIS A 140 12.37 -17.58 -8.98
N GLU A 141 11.61 -17.12 -8.00
CA GLU A 141 10.16 -17.33 -7.90
C GLU A 141 9.44 -16.00 -7.70
N TRP A 142 8.20 -15.91 -8.19
CA TRP A 142 7.36 -14.75 -7.91
C TRP A 142 6.81 -14.81 -6.49
N LYS A 143 7.11 -13.77 -5.73
CA LYS A 143 6.52 -13.47 -4.43
C LYS A 143 5.58 -12.27 -4.56
N TYR A 144 4.63 -12.19 -3.64
CA TYR A 144 3.81 -11.01 -3.47
C TYR A 144 3.77 -10.55 -2.01
N GLY A 145 3.55 -9.26 -1.81
CA GLY A 145 3.25 -8.67 -0.52
C GLY A 145 2.12 -7.65 -0.63
N VAL A 146 1.39 -7.47 0.48
CA VAL A 146 0.24 -6.56 0.55
C VAL A 146 0.42 -5.63 1.74
N VAL A 147 0.27 -4.33 1.53
CA VAL A 147 0.33 -3.29 2.58
C VAL A 147 -0.75 -2.25 2.40
N LYS A 148 -1.25 -1.67 3.49
CA LYS A 148 -2.26 -0.61 3.45
C LYS A 148 -1.75 0.72 4.02
N MET A 149 -2.34 1.82 3.52
CA MET A 149 -2.14 3.20 3.99
C MET A 149 -3.47 3.86 4.37
N THR A 150 -4.40 3.07 4.91
CA THR A 150 -5.75 3.54 5.25
C THR A 150 -6.18 3.07 6.63
N ALA A 151 -6.91 3.96 7.32
CA ALA A 151 -7.55 3.64 8.59
C ALA A 151 -8.78 2.73 8.41
N ALA A 152 -9.32 2.62 7.19
CA ALA A 152 -10.44 1.73 6.88
C ALA A 152 -10.04 0.26 6.95
N GLY A 153 -11.05 -0.61 7.04
CA GLY A 153 -10.86 -2.04 6.88
C GLY A 153 -10.60 -2.39 5.41
N VAL A 154 -9.77 -3.38 5.15
CA VAL A 154 -9.43 -3.81 3.78
C VAL A 154 -9.42 -5.33 3.72
N HIS A 155 -10.03 -5.87 2.67
CA HIS A 155 -10.01 -7.28 2.32
C HIS A 155 -9.36 -7.45 0.95
N VAL A 156 -8.45 -8.41 0.82
CA VAL A 156 -7.72 -8.68 -0.42
C VAL A 156 -7.88 -10.13 -0.81
N LYS A 157 -8.23 -10.34 -2.08
CA LYS A 157 -8.38 -11.64 -2.69
C LYS A 157 -7.36 -11.84 -3.80
N LEU A 158 -6.93 -13.08 -3.97
CA LEU A 158 -6.16 -13.57 -5.11
C LEU A 158 -6.98 -14.67 -5.79
N ASP A 159 -7.31 -14.50 -7.06
CA ASP A 159 -8.18 -15.40 -7.83
C ASP A 159 -9.48 -15.76 -7.07
N GLY A 160 -10.10 -14.75 -6.45
CA GLY A 160 -11.35 -14.90 -5.69
C GLY A 160 -11.23 -15.44 -4.26
N HIS A 161 -10.05 -15.89 -3.84
CA HIS A 161 -9.80 -16.42 -2.49
C HIS A 161 -9.20 -15.35 -1.59
N GLU A 162 -9.70 -15.18 -0.36
CA GLU A 162 -9.14 -14.22 0.59
C GLU A 162 -7.72 -14.63 1.00
N VAL A 163 -6.77 -13.72 0.81
CA VAL A 163 -5.34 -13.95 1.12
C VAL A 163 -4.81 -13.01 2.20
N TRP A 164 -5.47 -11.87 2.40
CA TRP A 164 -5.08 -10.90 3.41
C TRP A 164 -6.27 -10.04 3.82
N MET A 165 -6.33 -9.67 5.10
CA MET A 165 -7.28 -8.69 5.60
C MET A 165 -6.65 -7.83 6.69
N SER A 166 -7.17 -6.62 6.83
CA SER A 166 -6.86 -5.74 7.96
C SER A 166 -8.11 -5.04 8.44
N PRO A 167 -8.42 -5.10 9.75
CA PRO A 167 -9.59 -4.41 10.28
C PRO A 167 -9.42 -2.88 10.21
N GLY A 168 -10.55 -2.18 10.19
CA GLY A 168 -10.57 -0.72 10.34
C GLY A 168 -10.13 -0.33 11.75
N HIS A 169 -9.41 0.79 11.86
CA HIS A 169 -8.86 1.31 13.13
C HIS A 169 -7.95 0.32 13.88
N GLY A 170 -7.39 -0.68 13.18
CA GLY A 170 -6.32 -1.52 13.70
C GLY A 170 -5.05 -0.70 14.02
N PRO A 171 -4.13 -1.26 14.81
CA PRO A 171 -2.93 -0.55 15.22
C PRO A 171 -2.07 -0.15 14.00
N ARG A 172 -1.51 1.06 14.06
CA ARG A 172 -0.63 1.64 13.03
C ARG A 172 0.81 1.11 13.19
N GLU A 173 0.99 -0.19 12.98
CA GLU A 173 2.25 -0.89 13.32
C GLU A 173 3.32 -0.82 12.24
N THR A 174 2.94 -0.51 11.00
CA THR A 174 3.83 -0.49 9.83
C THR A 174 3.65 0.73 8.94
N TRP A 175 2.73 1.62 9.29
CA TRP A 175 2.45 2.85 8.55
C TRP A 175 1.93 3.94 9.48
N ASP A 176 2.07 5.20 9.07
CA ASP A 176 1.47 6.35 9.74
C ASP A 176 1.04 7.39 8.72
N SER A 177 0.21 8.34 9.16
CA SER A 177 -0.12 9.51 8.36
C SER A 177 -0.18 10.79 9.19
N PHE A 178 0.26 11.89 8.60
CA PHE A 178 0.28 13.19 9.25
C PHE A 178 0.08 14.33 8.27
N ALA A 179 -0.48 15.43 8.77
CA ALA A 179 -0.62 16.68 8.02
C ALA A 179 0.53 17.64 8.37
N LYS A 180 1.08 18.31 7.35
CA LYS A 180 1.96 19.47 7.49
C LYS A 180 1.23 20.70 6.97
N PHE A 181 0.96 21.62 7.88
CA PHE A 181 0.44 22.94 7.53
C PHE A 181 1.60 23.84 7.08
N PRO A 182 1.36 24.80 6.17
CA PRO A 182 2.31 25.87 5.88
C PRO A 182 2.71 26.52 7.20
N ARG A 183 3.99 26.90 7.34
CA ARG A 183 4.37 27.80 8.41
C ARG A 183 3.76 29.17 8.09
N ASP A 184 3.27 29.87 9.10
CA ASP A 184 3.01 31.30 8.97
C ASP A 184 4.36 31.96 8.64
N GLU A 185 4.43 32.69 7.52
CA GLU A 185 5.62 33.46 7.11
C GLU A 185 5.87 34.64 8.06
#